data_AF-A0A3D0RF57-F1
#
_entry.id   AF-A0A3D0RF57-F1
#
_cell.length_a   1.000
_cell.length_b   1.000
_cell.length_c   1.000
_cell.angle_alpha   90.00
_cell.angle_beta   90.00
_cell.angle_gamma   90.00
#
_symmetry.space_group_name_H-M   'P 1'
#
loop_
_entity.id
_entity.type
_entity.pdbx_description
1 polymer ?
#
loop_
_entity_poly.entity_id
_entity_poly.type
_entity_poly.pdbx_seq_one_letter_code
_entity_poly.pdbx_strand_id
1 'polypeptide(L)'
;MSGANKHPYHLVEASPWPAVGAAAAFTAAIGGVMYMHEVAHGVAVLGLGLALVLMTMFMWWRDIIREAEYQGHHTPIVQIGMRYGMMLFIASEVMFFVAFFWAFFDRALFPMGGVWPPEGIETFDPFDLPLINTLVLLLSGCTVTWSHHALQHGNRR
;
A
#
# COMPACT_ATOMS: atom_id res chain seq x y z
N MET A 1 -26.10 -31.08 9.54
CA MET A 1 -25.00 -31.02 8.54
C MET A 1 -23.74 -31.58 9.19
N SER A 2 -23.49 -32.90 9.06
CA SER A 2 -22.44 -33.64 9.79
C SER A 2 -21.07 -33.63 9.09
N GLY A 3 -20.65 -32.47 8.61
CA GLY A 3 -19.34 -32.25 7.98
C GLY A 3 -18.68 -30.95 8.45
N ALA A 4 -18.88 -30.59 9.71
CA ALA A 4 -18.34 -29.34 10.25
C ALA A 4 -16.80 -29.37 10.24
N ASN A 5 -16.19 -28.35 9.63
CA ASN A 5 -14.75 -28.11 9.69
C ASN A 5 -14.27 -28.20 11.13
N LYS A 6 -13.31 -29.08 11.41
CA LYS A 6 -12.79 -29.34 12.77
C LYS A 6 -11.82 -28.27 13.24
N HIS A 7 -11.55 -27.24 12.43
CA HIS A 7 -10.59 -26.18 12.72
C HIS A 7 -11.18 -24.79 12.42
N PRO A 8 -10.70 -23.75 13.10
CA PRO A 8 -11.20 -22.38 12.94
C PRO A 8 -10.53 -21.59 11.79
N TYR A 9 -9.65 -22.22 11.01
CA TYR A 9 -8.95 -21.59 9.88
C TYR A 9 -9.82 -21.51 8.62
N HIS A 10 -9.58 -20.47 7.81
CA HIS A 10 -10.20 -20.28 6.50
C HIS A 10 -9.45 -21.11 5.45
N LEU A 11 -10.16 -22.03 4.77
CA LEU A 11 -9.67 -22.73 3.59
C LEU A 11 -10.19 -22.00 2.36
N VAL A 12 -9.32 -21.25 1.70
CA VAL A 12 -9.68 -20.43 0.54
C VAL A 12 -9.89 -21.31 -0.69
N GLU A 13 -10.92 -21.04 -1.46
CA GLU A 13 -11.18 -21.70 -2.74
C GLU A 13 -10.17 -21.27 -3.82
N ALA A 14 -10.09 -22.02 -4.92
CA ALA A 14 -9.18 -21.69 -6.01
C ALA A 14 -9.60 -20.35 -6.67
N SER A 15 -8.69 -19.38 -6.66
CA SER A 15 -8.91 -18.05 -7.23
C SER A 15 -7.93 -17.76 -8.39
N PRO A 16 -8.39 -17.13 -9.49
CA PRO A 16 -7.51 -16.78 -10.61
C PRO A 16 -6.64 -15.54 -10.34
N TRP A 17 -6.97 -14.72 -9.34
CA TRP A 17 -6.36 -13.42 -9.11
C TRP A 17 -4.84 -13.44 -8.91
N PRO A 18 -4.23 -14.43 -8.23
CA PRO A 18 -2.77 -14.53 -8.14
C PRO A 18 -2.09 -14.62 -9.52
N ALA A 19 -2.64 -15.45 -10.42
CA ALA A 19 -2.07 -15.64 -11.76
C ALA A 19 -2.29 -14.40 -12.65
N VAL A 20 -3.49 -13.82 -12.60
CA VAL A 20 -3.81 -12.58 -13.33
C VAL A 20 -2.93 -11.42 -12.84
N GLY A 21 -2.74 -11.29 -11.54
CA GLY A 21 -1.88 -10.28 -10.93
C GLY A 21 -0.41 -10.43 -11.32
N ALA A 22 0.10 -11.66 -11.37
CA ALA A 22 1.46 -11.93 -11.83
C ALA A 22 1.64 -11.53 -13.32
N ALA A 23 0.69 -11.88 -14.18
CA ALA A 23 0.73 -11.49 -15.60
C ALA A 23 0.60 -9.97 -15.79
N ALA A 24 -0.22 -9.31 -14.97
CA ALA A 24 -0.38 -7.86 -14.97
C ALA A 24 0.90 -7.14 -14.55
N ALA A 25 1.52 -7.58 -13.45
CA ALA A 25 2.79 -7.05 -12.97
C ALA A 25 3.93 -7.26 -13.98
N PHE A 26 3.98 -8.43 -14.63
CA PHE A 26 4.95 -8.71 -15.68
C PHE A 26 4.77 -7.78 -16.89
N THR A 27 3.52 -7.56 -17.31
CA THR A 27 3.20 -6.64 -18.40
C THR A 27 3.58 -5.20 -18.04
N ALA A 28 3.32 -4.76 -16.81
CA ALA A 28 3.73 -3.45 -16.31
C ALA A 28 5.26 -3.31 -16.28
N ALA A 29 5.99 -4.34 -15.85
CA ALA A 29 7.45 -4.34 -15.82
C ALA A 29 8.05 -4.23 -17.23
N ILE A 30 7.57 -5.03 -18.18
CA ILE A 30 7.99 -4.92 -19.60
C ILE A 30 7.66 -3.53 -20.15
N GLY A 31 6.43 -3.06 -19.93
CA GLY A 31 6.00 -1.73 -20.37
C GLY A 31 6.89 -0.62 -19.80
N GLY A 32 7.30 -0.73 -18.54
CA GLY A 32 8.21 0.21 -17.88
C GLY A 32 9.59 0.22 -18.53
N VAL A 33 10.16 -0.95 -18.82
CA VAL A 33 11.44 -1.05 -19.55
C VAL A 33 11.32 -0.47 -20.95
N MET A 34 10.26 -0.82 -21.70
CA MET A 34 10.00 -0.29 -23.03
C MET A 34 9.86 1.24 -23.02
N TYR A 35 9.18 1.79 -22.02
CA TYR A 35 9.02 3.23 -21.83
C TYR A 35 10.37 3.92 -21.58
N MET A 36 11.20 3.39 -20.67
CA MET A 36 12.50 3.96 -20.33
C MET A 36 13.53 3.90 -21.48
N HIS A 37 13.36 2.97 -22.42
CA HIS A 37 14.26 2.78 -23.57
C HIS A 37 13.66 3.25 -24.89
N GLU A 38 12.59 4.07 -24.85
CA GLU A 38 11.95 4.67 -26.03
C GLU A 38 11.49 3.65 -27.10
N VAL A 39 11.11 2.44 -26.68
CA VAL A 39 10.58 1.41 -27.57
C VAL A 39 9.13 1.74 -27.96
N ALA A 40 8.76 1.49 -29.22
CA ALA A 40 7.41 1.71 -29.73
C ALA A 40 6.35 1.08 -28.82
N HIS A 41 5.27 1.83 -28.58
CA HIS A 41 4.13 1.45 -27.70
C HIS A 41 4.46 1.26 -26.21
N GLY A 42 5.65 1.62 -25.71
CA GLY A 42 6.02 1.43 -24.30
C GLY A 42 5.02 2.04 -23.31
N VAL A 43 4.56 3.28 -23.53
CA VAL A 43 3.55 3.94 -22.69
C VAL A 43 2.23 3.16 -22.69
N ALA A 44 1.79 2.65 -23.84
CA ALA A 44 0.53 1.90 -23.95
C ALA A 44 0.61 0.56 -23.21
N VAL A 45 1.73 -0.16 -23.35
CA VAL A 45 1.96 -1.43 -22.64
C VAL A 45 2.07 -1.21 -21.13
N LEU A 46 2.79 -0.16 -20.69
CA LEU A 46 2.89 0.21 -19.27
C LEU A 46 1.50 0.58 -18.71
N GLY A 47 0.75 1.42 -19.41
CA GLY A 47 -0.59 1.83 -19.01
C GLY A 47 -1.55 0.66 -18.91
N LEU A 48 -1.51 -0.28 -19.87
CA LEU A 48 -2.29 -1.52 -19.82
C LEU A 48 -1.89 -2.38 -18.61
N GLY A 49 -0.59 -2.58 -18.38
CA GLY A 49 -0.09 -3.34 -17.24
C GLY A 49 -0.56 -2.76 -15.90
N LEU A 50 -0.43 -1.44 -15.71
CA LEU A 50 -0.91 -0.75 -14.51
C LEU A 50 -2.43 -0.86 -14.34
N ALA A 51 -3.20 -0.70 -15.42
CA ALA A 51 -4.65 -0.87 -15.38
C ALA A 51 -5.06 -2.29 -14.98
N LEU A 52 -4.35 -3.32 -15.49
CA LEU A 52 -4.59 -4.71 -15.11
C LEU A 52 -4.23 -5.01 -13.65
N VAL A 53 -3.15 -4.40 -13.12
CA VAL A 53 -2.80 -4.50 -11.69
C VAL A 53 -3.91 -3.90 -10.84
N LEU A 54 -4.36 -2.69 -11.15
CA LEU A 54 -5.45 -2.02 -10.41
C LEU A 54 -6.76 -2.81 -10.49
N MET A 55 -7.09 -3.37 -11.66
CA MET A 55 -8.24 -4.24 -11.85
C MET A 55 -8.14 -5.49 -10.97
N THR A 56 -6.97 -6.13 -10.95
CA THR A 56 -6.74 -7.33 -10.11
C THR A 56 -6.90 -6.98 -8.64
N MET A 57 -6.32 -5.87 -8.16
CA MET A 57 -6.45 -5.43 -6.77
C MET A 57 -7.92 -5.20 -6.41
N PHE A 58 -8.66 -4.48 -7.24
CA PHE A 58 -10.09 -4.22 -7.03
C PHE A 58 -10.92 -5.51 -6.97
N MET A 59 -10.74 -6.40 -7.95
CA MET A 59 -11.51 -7.64 -8.05
C MET A 59 -11.17 -8.61 -6.91
N TRP A 60 -9.90 -8.68 -6.52
CA TRP A 60 -9.46 -9.53 -5.43
C TRP A 60 -9.98 -9.02 -4.08
N TRP A 61 -9.87 -7.71 -3.80
CA TRP A 61 -10.44 -7.15 -2.56
C TRP A 61 -11.95 -7.29 -2.49
N ARG A 62 -12.66 -7.13 -3.62
CA ARG A 62 -14.09 -7.40 -3.68
C ARG A 62 -14.41 -8.84 -3.23
N ASP A 63 -13.63 -9.82 -3.67
CA ASP A 63 -13.87 -11.22 -3.31
C ASP A 63 -13.54 -11.49 -1.83
N ILE A 64 -12.46 -10.90 -1.30
CA ILE A 64 -12.15 -10.95 0.14
C ILE A 64 -13.28 -10.33 0.98
N ILE A 65 -13.86 -9.20 0.56
CA ILE A 65 -15.00 -8.59 1.25
C ILE A 65 -16.21 -9.52 1.22
N ARG A 66 -16.45 -10.22 0.10
CA ARG A 66 -17.56 -11.17 -0.01
C ARG A 66 -17.39 -12.39 0.88
N GLU A 67 -16.18 -12.94 0.93
CA GLU A 67 -15.80 -14.06 1.82
C GLU A 67 -15.96 -13.66 3.30
N ALA A 68 -15.59 -12.42 3.63
CA ALA A 68 -15.68 -11.88 4.99
C ALA A 68 -17.13 -11.64 5.43
N GLU A 69 -17.89 -10.85 4.68
CA GLU A 69 -19.19 -10.30 5.11
C GLU A 69 -20.36 -11.24 4.79
N TYR A 70 -20.37 -11.87 3.62
CA TYR A 70 -21.52 -12.65 3.15
C TYR A 70 -21.38 -14.15 3.38
N GLN A 71 -20.15 -14.68 3.38
CA GLN A 71 -19.89 -16.11 3.61
C GLN A 71 -19.46 -16.42 5.05
N GLY A 72 -19.07 -15.41 5.82
CA GLY A 72 -18.75 -15.54 7.25
C GLY A 72 -17.46 -16.34 7.53
N HIS A 73 -16.52 -16.40 6.59
CA HIS A 73 -15.30 -17.19 6.73
C HIS A 73 -14.24 -16.55 7.66
N HIS A 74 -14.42 -15.29 8.05
CA HIS A 74 -13.49 -14.55 8.91
C HIS A 74 -13.75 -14.78 10.41
N THR A 75 -13.39 -15.97 10.89
CA THR A 75 -13.39 -16.29 12.34
C THR A 75 -12.45 -15.37 13.13
N PRO A 76 -12.58 -15.23 14.46
CA PRO A 76 -11.69 -14.40 15.26
C PRO A 76 -10.20 -14.73 15.09
N ILE A 77 -9.86 -16.01 14.87
CA ILE A 77 -8.47 -16.44 14.63
C ILE A 77 -7.96 -15.93 13.27
N VAL A 78 -8.79 -15.99 12.24
CA VAL A 78 -8.46 -15.44 10.91
C VAL A 78 -8.30 -13.92 10.99
N GLN A 79 -9.18 -13.22 11.70
CA GLN A 79 -9.10 -11.77 11.88
C GLN A 79 -7.81 -11.33 12.60
N ILE A 80 -7.37 -12.09 13.61
CA ILE A 80 -6.09 -11.87 14.28
C ILE A 80 -4.93 -12.07 13.29
N GLY A 81 -4.99 -13.13 12.47
CA GLY A 81 -4.01 -13.37 11.41
C GLY A 81 -3.91 -12.20 10.42
N MET A 82 -5.04 -11.64 9.99
CA MET A 82 -5.09 -10.46 9.10
C MET A 82 -4.45 -9.22 9.75
N ARG A 83 -4.65 -9.01 11.05
CA ARG A 83 -3.99 -7.92 11.80
C ARG A 83 -2.48 -8.10 11.84
N TYR A 84 -1.99 -9.31 12.11
CA TYR A 84 -0.56 -9.61 12.04
C TYR A 84 0.01 -9.38 10.64
N GLY A 85 -0.70 -9.84 9.60
CA GLY A 85 -0.31 -9.60 8.20
C GLY A 85 -0.17 -8.10 7.89
N MET A 86 -1.15 -7.28 8.27
CA MET A 86 -1.09 -5.83 8.05
C MET A 86 0.03 -5.15 8.87
N MET A 87 0.24 -5.57 10.12
CA MET A 87 1.35 -5.03 10.94
C MET A 87 2.71 -5.35 10.32
N LEU A 88 2.92 -6.57 9.84
CA LEU A 88 4.16 -6.97 9.17
C LEU A 88 4.36 -6.23 7.84
N PHE A 89 3.29 -6.03 7.07
CA PHE A 89 3.34 -5.24 5.84
C PHE A 89 3.74 -3.79 6.12
N ILE A 90 3.12 -3.12 7.10
CA ILE A 90 3.50 -1.76 7.51
C ILE A 90 4.96 -1.73 7.99
N ALA A 91 5.39 -2.73 8.76
CA ALA A 91 6.78 -2.81 9.22
C ALA A 91 7.76 -2.93 8.03
N SER A 92 7.44 -3.68 6.98
CA SER A 92 8.26 -3.73 5.77
C SER A 92 8.30 -2.39 5.03
N GLU A 93 7.19 -1.65 4.97
CA GLU A 93 7.15 -0.32 4.35
C GLU A 93 8.00 0.70 5.14
N VAL A 94 7.96 0.63 6.48
CA VAL A 94 8.85 1.47 7.33
C VAL A 94 10.32 1.19 7.00
N MET A 95 10.72 -0.07 6.87
CA MET A 95 12.10 -0.42 6.50
C MET A 95 12.46 0.04 5.09
N PHE A 96 11.52 0.00 4.15
CA PHE A 96 11.70 0.58 2.82
C PHE A 96 11.97 2.10 2.90
N PHE A 97 11.22 2.85 3.71
CA PHE A 97 11.51 4.28 3.95
C PHE A 97 12.85 4.53 4.66
N VAL A 98 13.25 3.66 5.60
CA VAL A 98 14.57 3.75 6.26
C VAL A 98 15.70 3.72 5.24
N ALA A 99 15.58 2.94 4.15
CA ALA A 99 16.60 2.93 3.09
C ALA A 99 16.74 4.30 2.39
N PHE A 100 15.63 5.01 2.15
CA PHE A 100 15.68 6.36 1.59
C PHE A 100 16.23 7.39 2.59
N PHE A 101 15.83 7.31 3.86
CA PHE A 101 16.40 8.17 4.90
C PHE A 101 17.89 7.94 5.06
N TRP A 102 18.35 6.70 4.99
CA TRP A 102 19.77 6.37 4.98
C TRP A 102 20.46 7.09 3.82
N ALA A 103 19.96 6.93 2.59
CA ALA A 103 20.54 7.57 1.41
C ALA A 103 20.56 9.10 1.53
N PHE A 104 19.52 9.70 2.12
CA PHE A 104 19.46 11.14 2.40
C PHE A 104 20.51 11.56 3.43
N PHE A 105 20.59 10.90 4.58
CA PHE A 105 21.53 11.26 5.65
C PHE A 105 22.98 11.05 5.24
N ASP A 106 23.27 10.01 4.45
CA ASP A 106 24.60 9.80 3.85
C ASP A 106 25.05 11.05 3.09
N ARG A 107 24.19 11.61 2.24
CA ARG A 107 24.51 12.80 1.43
C ARG A 107 24.43 14.11 2.19
N ALA A 108 23.54 14.22 3.16
CA ALA A 108 23.40 15.42 3.97
C ALA A 108 24.54 15.59 4.98
N LEU A 109 25.02 14.49 5.57
CA LEU A 109 26.10 14.51 6.57
C LEU A 109 27.50 14.47 5.94
N PHE A 110 27.65 13.80 4.79
CA PHE A 110 28.91 13.72 4.05
C PHE A 110 28.77 14.26 2.61
N PRO A 111 28.50 15.57 2.44
CA PRO A 111 28.28 16.15 1.13
C PRO A 111 29.56 16.12 0.28
N MET A 112 29.46 15.68 -0.98
CA MET A 112 30.60 15.65 -1.90
C MET A 112 31.20 17.03 -2.20
N GLY A 113 30.40 18.10 -2.09
CA GLY A 113 30.82 19.50 -2.26
C GLY A 113 31.18 20.20 -0.95
N GLY A 114 31.21 19.49 0.19
CA GLY A 114 31.56 20.05 1.50
C GLY A 114 30.48 20.90 2.17
N VAL A 115 29.40 21.25 1.46
CA VAL A 115 28.27 22.05 1.97
C VAL A 115 26.94 21.35 1.67
N TRP A 116 26.02 21.41 2.63
CA TRP A 116 24.63 20.97 2.46
C TRP A 116 23.67 22.09 2.92
N PRO A 117 22.63 22.43 2.15
CA PRO A 117 22.31 21.93 0.81
C PRO A 117 23.36 22.33 -0.25
N PRO A 118 23.42 21.65 -1.40
CA PRO A 118 24.33 22.03 -2.48
C PRO A 118 24.10 23.48 -2.93
N GLU A 119 25.18 24.16 -3.32
CA GLU A 119 25.11 25.54 -3.82
C GLU A 119 24.16 25.66 -5.02
N GLY A 120 23.36 26.73 -5.04
CA GLY A 120 22.37 26.99 -6.10
C GLY A 120 21.03 26.26 -5.94
N ILE A 121 20.86 25.42 -4.91
CA ILE A 121 19.56 24.83 -4.57
C ILE A 121 18.84 25.71 -3.54
N GLU A 122 17.70 26.27 -3.94
CA GLU A 122 16.79 26.95 -3.02
C GLU A 122 15.90 25.91 -2.30
N THR A 123 15.96 25.91 -0.98
CA THR A 123 15.12 25.02 -0.15
C THR A 123 13.78 25.66 0.15
N PHE A 124 12.73 24.85 0.23
CA PHE A 124 11.43 25.30 0.73
C PHE A 124 11.52 25.76 2.18
N ASP A 125 10.81 26.84 2.51
CA ASP A 125 10.61 27.24 3.92
C ASP A 125 9.80 26.15 4.64
N PRO A 126 10.35 25.53 5.70
CA PRO A 126 9.62 24.50 6.45
C PRO A 126 8.33 25.00 7.10
N PHE A 127 8.19 26.31 7.36
CA PHE A 127 7.05 26.89 8.07
C PHE A 127 5.89 27.33 7.18
N ASP A 128 6.02 27.21 5.85
CA ASP A 128 4.97 27.54 4.90
C ASP A 128 4.14 26.29 4.53
N LEU A 129 4.10 25.91 3.25
CA LEU A 129 3.34 24.75 2.77
C LEU A 129 3.66 23.43 3.50
N PRO A 130 4.92 23.08 3.83
CA PRO A 130 5.22 21.84 4.56
C PRO A 130 4.58 21.77 5.94
N LEU A 131 4.50 22.89 6.66
CA LEU A 131 3.84 22.96 7.96
C LEU A 131 2.35 22.73 7.84
N ILE A 132 1.70 23.35 6.85
CA ILE A 132 0.25 23.17 6.61
C ILE A 132 -0.04 21.70 6.29
N ASN A 133 0.78 21.05 5.45
CA ASN A 133 0.62 19.62 5.16
C ASN A 133 0.74 18.75 6.41
N THR A 134 1.68 19.08 7.30
CA THR A 134 1.84 18.40 8.59
C THR A 134 0.59 18.55 9.47
N LEU A 135 0.05 19.77 9.54
CA LEU A 135 -1.18 20.04 10.29
C LEU A 135 -2.38 19.27 9.72
N VAL A 136 -2.53 19.21 8.39
CA VAL A 136 -3.58 18.41 7.73
C VAL A 136 -3.46 16.94 8.09
N LEU A 137 -2.27 16.36 8.07
CA LEU A 137 -2.05 14.96 8.45
C LEU A 137 -2.37 14.71 9.93
N LEU A 138 -1.92 15.57 10.85
CA LEU A 138 -2.22 15.44 12.27
C LEU A 138 -3.73 15.52 12.55
N LEU A 139 -4.42 16.51 11.95
CA LEU A 139 -5.86 16.67 12.09
C LEU A 139 -6.61 15.48 11.47
N SER A 140 -6.15 14.93 10.34
CA SER A 140 -6.72 13.70 9.77
C SER A 140 -6.62 12.52 10.74
N GLY A 141 -5.50 12.41 11.47
CA GLY A 141 -5.30 11.43 12.55
C GLY A 141 -6.30 11.57 13.69
N CYS A 142 -6.59 12.81 14.12
CA CYS A 142 -7.63 13.07 15.10
C CYS A 142 -9.02 12.66 14.57
N THR A 143 -9.35 13.00 13.33
CA THR A 143 -10.66 12.66 12.75
C THR A 143 -10.86 11.15 12.58
N VAL A 144 -9.85 10.39 12.15
CA VAL A 144 -9.98 8.93 12.04
C VAL A 144 -10.10 8.25 13.41
N THR A 145 -9.41 8.77 14.43
CA THR A 145 -9.55 8.29 15.81
C THR A 145 -10.97 8.51 16.32
N TRP A 146 -11.54 9.68 16.04
CA TRP A 146 -12.94 9.96 16.36
C TRP A 146 -13.90 9.03 15.61
N SER A 147 -13.75 8.86 14.31
CA SER A 147 -14.57 7.95 13.50
C SER A 147 -14.51 6.51 14.00
N HIS A 148 -13.33 6.03 14.40
CA HIS A 148 -13.16 4.70 15.00
C HIS A 148 -13.94 4.57 16.32
N HIS A 149 -13.86 5.57 17.19
CA HIS A 149 -14.61 5.57 18.46
C HIS A 149 -16.14 5.65 18.23
N ALA A 150 -16.58 6.44 17.24
CA ALA A 150 -17.98 6.50 16.84
C ALA A 150 -18.51 5.13 16.37
N LEU A 151 -17.73 4.42 15.55
CA LEU A 151 -18.06 3.07 15.10
C LEU A 151 -18.18 2.08 16.27
N GLN A 152 -17.27 2.14 17.24
CA GLN A 152 -17.33 1.29 18.45
C GLN A 152 -18.58 1.55 19.31
N HIS A 153 -19.06 2.80 19.35
CA HIS A 153 -20.27 3.20 20.07
C HIS A 153 -21.54 3.04 19.23
N GLY A 154 -21.46 2.44 18.04
CA GLY A 154 -22.61 2.20 17.17
C GLY A 154 -23.18 3.46 16.49
N ASN A 155 -22.46 4.59 16.53
CA ASN A 155 -22.86 5.80 15.81
C ASN A 155 -22.43 5.67 14.34
N ARG A 156 -23.42 5.56 13.44
CA ARG A 156 -23.23 5.32 11.99
C ARG A 156 -23.51 6.56 11.12
N ARG A 157 -23.66 7.73 11.74
CA ARG A 157 -23.86 9.00 11.03
C ARG A 157 -22.55 9.75 10.84
#